data_AF-G2XLR9-F1
#
_entry.id   AF-G2XLR9-F1
#
_cell.length_a   1.000
_cell.length_b   1.000
_cell.length_c   1.000
_cell.angle_alpha   90.00
_cell.angle_beta   90.00
_cell.angle_gamma   90.00
#
_symmetry.space_group_name_H-M   'P 1'
#
loop_
_entity.id
_entity.type
_entity.pdbx_description
1 polymer ?
#
loop_
_entity_poly.entity_id
_entity_poly.type
_entity_poly.pdbx_seq_one_letter_code
_entity_poly.pdbx_strand_id
1 'polypeptide(L)'
;MEKISGPLSSGYLHLASTDVRLNPSIQFNYFSNTKDRELCVACMRKIRGILRSRSMEDFKFNTCFGQRDFRFMGPSLPADQSDDVLMGEFYRQTVSTIWHYHGGCVVGKVVDRDLRVIGINALRVVDGSILTISPGTNPQATVLMLGRSIGLR
;
A
#
# COMPACT_ATOMS: atom_id res chain seq x y z
N MET A 1 10.30 4.52 -2.22
CA MET A 1 8.93 4.11 -1.82
C MET A 1 8.60 2.83 -2.56
N GLU A 2 8.11 1.81 -1.87
CA GLU A 2 7.78 0.51 -2.46
C GLU A 2 6.38 0.08 -2.01
N LYS A 3 5.63 -0.55 -2.93
CA LYS A 3 4.30 -1.09 -2.67
C LYS A 3 4.39 -2.57 -2.35
N ILE A 4 3.79 -3.01 -1.24
CA ILE A 4 3.49 -4.42 -1.02
C ILE A 4 2.19 -4.83 -1.72
N SER A 5 2.18 -6.05 -2.25
CA SER A 5 0.98 -6.61 -2.89
C SER A 5 -0.04 -7.02 -1.83
N GLY A 6 -1.29 -6.57 -1.99
CA GLY A 6 -2.45 -7.07 -1.25
C GLY A 6 -2.23 -7.23 0.24
N PRO A 7 -2.04 -6.13 1.00
CA PRO A 7 -1.75 -6.22 2.42
C PRO A 7 -2.82 -7.05 3.13
N LEU A 8 -2.39 -7.97 3.97
CA LEU A 8 -3.27 -8.75 4.82
C LEU A 8 -3.74 -7.92 6.03
N SER A 9 -2.96 -6.91 6.41
CA SER A 9 -3.37 -5.87 7.33
C SER A 9 -4.56 -5.10 6.77
N SER A 10 -5.62 -5.05 7.56
CA SER A 10 -6.79 -4.23 7.32
C SER A 10 -7.11 -3.42 8.56
N GLY A 11 -7.87 -2.34 8.39
CA GLY A 11 -8.47 -1.64 9.50
C GLY A 11 -9.88 -1.19 9.19
N TYR A 12 -10.22 0.01 9.62
CA TYR A 12 -11.61 0.45 9.69
C TYR A 12 -11.75 1.95 9.41
N LEU A 13 -12.97 2.32 9.09
CA LEU A 13 -13.41 3.69 8.90
C LEU A 13 -14.63 3.91 9.79
N HIS A 14 -14.62 5.03 10.53
CA HIS A 14 -15.74 5.47 11.33
C HIS A 14 -16.08 6.92 11.02
N LEU A 15 -17.37 7.24 11.08
CA LEU A 15 -17.82 8.62 11.02
C LEU A 15 -17.33 9.35 12.28
N ALA A 16 -16.61 10.45 12.10
CA ALA A 16 -16.25 11.35 13.20
C ALA A 16 -17.39 12.34 13.51
N SER A 17 -18.31 12.52 12.59
CA SER A 17 -19.45 13.44 12.67
C SER A 17 -20.58 12.96 11.75
N THR A 18 -21.78 13.47 11.97
CA THR A 18 -22.92 13.34 11.04
C THR A 18 -22.87 14.35 9.88
N ASP A 19 -22.00 15.36 9.95
CA ASP A 19 -21.75 16.28 8.83
C ASP A 19 -20.83 15.61 7.78
N VAL A 20 -21.38 15.37 6.58
CA VAL A 20 -20.70 14.74 5.45
C VAL A 20 -19.49 15.52 4.93
N ARG A 21 -19.37 16.81 5.25
CA ARG A 21 -18.22 17.63 4.84
C ARG A 21 -16.97 17.38 5.68
N LEU A 22 -17.13 16.74 6.84
CA LEU A 22 -16.03 16.41 7.72
C LEU A 22 -15.46 15.04 7.37
N ASN A 23 -14.13 14.96 7.32
CA ASN A 23 -13.45 13.70 7.01
C ASN A 23 -13.78 12.64 8.07
N PRO A 24 -13.95 11.38 7.65
CA PRO A 24 -14.09 10.27 8.58
C PRO A 24 -12.76 9.96 9.28
N SER A 25 -12.83 9.28 10.41
CA SER A 25 -11.67 8.66 11.04
C SER A 25 -11.31 7.37 10.33
N ILE A 26 -10.04 7.19 9.95
CA ILE A 26 -9.56 6.03 9.20
C ILE A 26 -8.32 5.48 9.89
N GLN A 27 -8.29 4.16 10.07
CA GLN A 27 -7.11 3.44 10.54
C GLN A 27 -6.86 2.23 9.64
N PHE A 28 -5.64 2.11 9.10
CA PHE A 28 -5.26 1.01 8.19
C PHE A 28 -4.61 -0.18 8.90
N ASN A 29 -4.07 0.03 10.12
CA ASN A 29 -3.30 -0.96 10.86
C ASN A 29 -2.10 -1.52 10.08
N TYR A 30 -1.30 -0.65 9.43
CA TYR A 30 -0.10 -1.07 8.70
C TYR A 30 0.76 -2.03 9.55
N PHE A 31 1.10 -3.18 8.97
CA PHE A 31 1.92 -4.24 9.60
C PHE A 31 1.33 -4.91 10.85
N SER A 32 0.02 -4.79 11.09
CA SER A 32 -0.67 -5.63 12.08
C SER A 32 -0.57 -7.12 11.76
N ASN A 33 -0.43 -7.49 10.48
CA ASN A 33 -0.16 -8.85 10.05
C ASN A 33 1.36 -9.03 9.83
N THR A 34 1.94 -10.04 10.46
CA THR A 34 3.39 -10.30 10.37
C THR A 34 3.84 -10.63 8.95
N LYS A 35 2.99 -11.22 8.11
CA LYS A 35 3.33 -11.52 6.71
C LYS A 35 3.57 -10.27 5.88
N ASP A 36 2.84 -9.18 6.15
CA ASP A 36 3.06 -7.91 5.46
C ASP A 36 4.43 -7.34 5.81
N ARG A 37 4.86 -7.50 7.07
CA ARG A 37 6.21 -7.13 7.52
C ARG A 37 7.28 -8.01 6.87
N GLU A 38 7.08 -9.32 6.81
CA GLU A 38 8.03 -10.26 6.17
C GLU A 38 8.23 -9.93 4.69
N LEU A 39 7.14 -9.68 3.96
CA LEU A 39 7.18 -9.26 2.56
C LEU A 39 7.98 -7.98 2.38
N CYS A 40 7.70 -6.97 3.22
CA CYS A 40 8.46 -5.75 3.29
C CYS A 40 9.97 -6.00 3.49
N VAL A 41 10.38 -6.81 4.47
CA VAL A 41 11.81 -7.08 4.70
C VAL A 41 12.48 -7.71 3.47
N ALA A 42 11.83 -8.68 2.81
CA ALA A 42 12.34 -9.29 1.58
C ALA A 42 12.49 -8.26 0.44
N CYS A 43 11.50 -7.38 0.33
CA CYS A 43 11.45 -6.26 -0.60
C CYS A 43 12.61 -5.26 -0.40
N MET A 44 12.92 -4.85 0.83
CA MET A 44 14.11 -4.04 1.11
C MET A 44 15.42 -4.68 0.69
N ARG A 45 15.59 -5.99 0.97
CA ARG A 45 16.78 -6.73 0.54
C ARG A 45 16.93 -6.68 -0.98
N LYS A 46 15.81 -6.76 -1.71
CA LYS A 46 15.80 -6.58 -3.16
C LYS A 46 16.23 -5.18 -3.58
N ILE A 47 15.70 -4.12 -2.95
CA ILE A 47 16.10 -2.73 -3.21
C ILE A 47 17.60 -2.54 -2.96
N ARG A 48 18.15 -3.06 -1.86
CA ARG A 48 19.59 -3.00 -1.60
C ARG A 48 20.40 -3.69 -2.70
N GLY A 49 19.95 -4.87 -3.14
CA GLY A 49 20.56 -5.59 -4.24
C GLY A 49 20.61 -4.75 -5.53
N ILE A 50 19.53 -4.03 -5.83
CA ILE A 50 19.47 -3.09 -6.95
C ILE A 50 20.47 -1.94 -6.76
N LEU A 51 20.50 -1.30 -5.59
CA LEU A 51 21.45 -0.21 -5.28
C LEU A 51 22.92 -0.65 -5.35
N ARG A 52 23.21 -1.93 -5.14
CA ARG A 52 24.57 -2.51 -5.28
C ARG A 52 24.90 -2.98 -6.70
N SER A 53 23.94 -2.91 -7.64
CA SER A 53 24.18 -3.34 -9.01
C SER A 53 25.10 -2.38 -9.76
N ARG A 54 25.80 -2.91 -10.77
CA ARG A 54 26.70 -2.12 -11.64
C ARG A 54 26.00 -0.91 -12.26
N SER A 55 24.74 -1.06 -12.66
CA SER A 55 23.96 0.02 -13.29
C SER A 55 23.73 1.21 -12.36
N MET A 56 23.86 1.03 -11.04
CA MET A 56 23.67 2.08 -10.06
C MET A 56 24.96 2.82 -9.68
N GLU A 57 26.14 2.36 -10.15
CA GLU A 57 27.44 2.93 -9.80
C GLU A 57 27.60 4.40 -10.21
N ASP A 58 27.05 4.78 -11.35
CA ASP A 58 27.17 6.15 -11.90
C ASP A 58 26.34 7.17 -11.12
N PHE A 59 25.42 6.71 -10.26
CA PHE A 59 24.57 7.56 -9.42
C PHE A 59 25.11 7.73 -7.99
N LYS A 60 26.27 7.14 -7.68
CA LYS A 60 26.92 7.29 -6.37
C LYS A 60 27.75 8.56 -6.31
N PHE A 61 27.76 9.18 -5.14
CA PHE A 61 28.54 10.38 -4.86
C PHE A 61 29.87 10.01 -4.21
N ASN A 62 30.93 10.76 -4.52
CA ASN A 62 32.19 10.67 -3.79
C ASN A 62 31.98 11.19 -2.36
N THR A 63 32.40 10.40 -1.38
CA THR A 63 32.48 10.80 0.02
C THR A 63 33.86 11.41 0.30
N CYS A 64 33.97 12.13 1.42
CA CYS A 64 35.25 12.73 1.85
C CYS A 64 36.38 11.72 2.07
N PHE A 65 36.05 10.43 2.25
CA PHE A 65 37.00 9.35 2.46
C PHE A 65 37.36 8.59 1.17
N GLY A 66 37.00 9.12 -0.01
CA GLY A 66 37.30 8.50 -1.30
C GLY A 66 36.44 7.27 -1.65
N GLN A 67 35.44 6.96 -0.82
CA GLN A 67 34.44 5.92 -1.14
C GLN A 67 33.32 6.53 -1.99
N ARG A 68 32.60 5.69 -2.75
CA ARG A 68 31.40 6.09 -3.48
C ARG A 68 30.16 5.48 -2.84
N ASP A 69 29.19 6.32 -2.46
CA ASP A 69 27.92 5.86 -1.89
C ASP A 69 26.74 6.79 -2.25
N PHE A 70 25.52 6.34 -2.02
CA PHE A 70 24.32 7.13 -2.20
C PHE A 70 24.15 8.14 -1.06
N ARG A 71 23.66 9.33 -1.41
CA ARG A 71 23.10 10.28 -0.44
C ARG A 71 21.60 10.09 -0.39
N PHE A 72 21.09 9.67 0.77
CA PHE A 72 19.66 9.49 0.99
C PHE A 72 19.05 10.77 1.55
N MET A 73 17.88 11.14 1.04
CA MET A 73 17.03 12.14 1.66
C MET A 73 16.08 11.41 2.61
N GLY A 74 16.32 11.54 3.92
CA GLY A 74 15.64 10.77 4.97
C GLY A 74 16.46 9.57 5.45
N PRO A 75 15.84 8.65 6.22
CA PRO A 75 16.53 7.50 6.79
C PRO A 75 17.16 6.60 5.71
N SER A 76 18.45 6.27 5.88
CA SER A 76 19.14 5.30 5.03
C SER A 76 18.79 3.87 5.42
N LEU A 77 18.75 2.97 4.44
CA LEU A 77 18.59 1.53 4.68
C LEU A 77 19.56 1.03 5.76
N PRO A 78 19.13 0.14 6.68
CA PRO A 78 20.02 -0.46 7.67
C PRO A 78 21.23 -1.11 7.02
N ALA A 79 22.39 -0.94 7.67
CA ALA A 79 23.66 -1.50 7.20
C ALA A 79 23.66 -3.03 7.29
N ASP A 80 23.21 -3.56 8.42
CA ASP A 80 22.93 -4.98 8.60
C ASP A 80 21.51 -5.31 8.16
N GLN A 81 21.39 -6.13 7.12
CA GLN A 81 20.11 -6.57 6.56
C GLN A 81 19.78 -8.02 6.91
N SER A 82 20.65 -8.68 7.68
CA SER A 82 20.37 -10.00 8.24
C SER A 82 19.49 -9.90 9.48
N ASP A 83 19.47 -8.75 10.15
CA ASP A 83 18.63 -8.47 11.31
C ASP A 83 17.19 -8.07 10.90
N ASP A 84 16.27 -9.02 10.95
CA ASP A 84 14.84 -8.82 10.67
C ASP A 84 14.13 -7.87 11.67
N VAL A 85 14.70 -7.66 12.85
CA VAL A 85 14.16 -6.74 13.86
C VAL A 85 14.50 -5.31 13.48
N LEU A 86 15.78 -5.02 13.18
CA LEU A 86 16.21 -3.71 12.69
C LEU A 86 15.49 -3.33 11.38
N MET A 87 15.35 -4.29 10.47
CA MET A 87 14.63 -4.09 9.22
C MET A 87 13.14 -3.81 9.45
N GLY A 88 12.51 -4.49 10.41
CA GLY A 88 11.12 -4.26 10.79
C GLY A 88 10.89 -2.86 11.39
N GLU A 89 11.78 -2.41 12.27
CA GLU A 89 11.68 -1.08 12.90
C GLU A 89 11.89 0.04 11.87
N PHE A 90 12.84 -0.13 10.95
CA PHE A 90 13.03 0.81 9.85
C PHE A 90 11.74 0.99 9.03
N TYR A 91 11.02 -0.09 8.73
CA TYR A 91 9.73 0.01 8.05
C TYR A 91 8.69 0.75 8.87
N ARG A 92 8.59 0.46 10.16
CA ARG A 92 7.62 1.13 11.03
C ARG A 92 7.84 2.65 11.05
N GLN A 93 9.09 3.09 10.96
CA GLN A 93 9.47 4.50 10.96
C GLN A 93 9.33 5.18 9.58
N THR A 94 9.44 4.41 8.49
CA THR A 94 9.48 4.95 7.11
C THR A 94 8.24 4.65 6.28
N VAL A 95 7.30 3.87 6.81
CA VAL A 95 6.06 3.53 6.12
C VAL A 95 5.28 4.77 5.74
N SER A 96 4.79 4.75 4.52
CA SER A 96 3.92 5.77 3.98
C SER A 96 2.89 5.12 3.08
N THR A 97 1.81 5.84 2.82
CA THR A 97 0.80 5.40 1.87
C THR A 97 1.33 5.56 0.44
N ILE A 98 0.95 4.63 -0.43
CA ILE A 98 1.07 4.81 -1.89
C ILE A 98 -0.25 5.28 -2.51
N TRP A 99 -1.18 5.76 -1.67
CA TRP A 99 -2.49 6.30 -2.06
C TRP A 99 -3.40 5.32 -2.82
N HIS A 100 -3.16 4.01 -2.70
CA HIS A 100 -3.96 2.94 -3.32
C HIS A 100 -4.82 2.19 -2.28
N TYR A 101 -5.35 2.90 -1.29
CA TYR A 101 -6.30 2.34 -0.33
C TYR A 101 -7.60 1.93 -1.03
N HIS A 102 -8.25 0.91 -0.47
CA HIS A 102 -9.43 0.25 -1.04
C HIS A 102 -10.17 -0.49 0.08
N GLY A 103 -11.33 -1.05 -0.23
CA GLY A 103 -12.19 -1.73 0.75
C GLY A 103 -13.16 -0.79 1.48
N GLY A 104 -13.91 -1.36 2.42
CA GLY A 104 -14.99 -0.68 3.16
C GLY A 104 -16.38 -1.20 2.79
N CYS A 105 -16.68 -1.32 1.50
CA CYS A 105 -17.96 -1.84 0.97
C CYS A 105 -17.76 -3.13 0.18
N VAL A 106 -16.99 -4.06 0.75
CA VAL A 106 -16.44 -5.23 0.06
C VAL A 106 -17.52 -6.18 -0.48
N VAL A 107 -17.29 -6.72 -1.68
CA VAL A 107 -18.13 -7.76 -2.30
C VAL A 107 -18.23 -9.00 -1.39
N GLY A 108 -19.44 -9.52 -1.22
CA GLY A 108 -19.74 -10.65 -0.34
C GLY A 108 -19.85 -10.28 1.15
N LYS A 109 -19.59 -9.02 1.52
CA LYS A 109 -19.80 -8.50 2.88
C LYS A 109 -20.86 -7.40 2.93
N VAL A 110 -20.78 -6.42 2.02
CA VAL A 110 -21.70 -5.26 1.96
C VAL A 110 -22.50 -5.27 0.66
N VAL A 111 -21.85 -5.60 -0.45
CA VAL A 111 -22.48 -5.70 -1.77
C VAL A 111 -22.44 -7.13 -2.31
N ASP A 112 -23.41 -7.51 -3.14
CA ASP A 112 -23.43 -8.80 -3.83
C ASP A 112 -22.48 -8.83 -5.06
N ARG A 113 -22.49 -9.94 -5.81
CA ARG A 113 -21.66 -10.10 -7.02
C ARG A 113 -22.05 -9.17 -8.17
N ASP A 114 -23.26 -8.62 -8.14
CA ASP A 114 -23.74 -7.59 -9.05
C ASP A 114 -23.56 -6.18 -8.48
N LEU A 115 -22.82 -6.05 -7.37
CA LEU A 115 -22.52 -4.80 -6.67
C LEU A 115 -23.76 -4.11 -6.08
N ARG A 116 -24.86 -4.84 -5.88
CA ARG A 116 -26.05 -4.34 -5.18
C ARG A 116 -25.83 -4.40 -3.67
N VAL A 117 -26.26 -3.37 -2.95
CA VAL A 117 -26.18 -3.38 -1.48
C VAL A 117 -27.11 -4.46 -0.95
N ILE A 118 -26.56 -5.38 -0.15
CA ILE A 118 -27.28 -6.57 0.31
C ILE A 118 -28.48 -6.14 1.17
N GLY A 119 -29.67 -6.64 0.83
CA GLY A 119 -30.92 -6.32 1.52
C GLY A 119 -31.55 -4.98 1.14
N ILE A 120 -30.96 -4.22 0.21
CA ILE A 120 -31.49 -2.93 -0.25
C ILE A 120 -31.76 -2.98 -1.75
N ASN A 121 -32.99 -2.65 -2.14
CA ASN A 121 -33.37 -2.57 -3.55
C ASN A 121 -32.86 -1.25 -4.17
N ALA A 122 -32.59 -1.29 -5.48
CA ALA A 122 -32.23 -0.11 -6.29
C ALA A 122 -30.99 0.69 -5.80
N LEU A 123 -30.06 0.08 -5.05
CA LEU A 123 -28.83 0.70 -4.58
C LEU A 123 -27.59 -0.15 -4.93
N ARG A 124 -26.56 0.49 -5.50
CA ARG A 124 -25.26 -0.14 -5.82
C ARG A 124 -24.09 0.74 -5.38
N VAL A 125 -22.92 0.12 -5.20
CA VAL A 125 -21.64 0.81 -4.95
C VAL A 125 -20.65 0.40 -6.04
N VAL A 126 -20.03 1.38 -6.72
CA VAL A 126 -19.14 1.13 -7.87
C VAL A 126 -17.91 2.04 -7.80
N ASP A 127 -16.97 1.69 -6.94
CA ASP A 127 -15.67 2.35 -6.81
C ASP A 127 -14.63 1.39 -6.17
N GLY A 128 -13.47 1.90 -5.75
CA GLY A 128 -12.42 1.08 -5.12
C GLY A 128 -12.81 0.45 -3.78
N SER A 129 -13.89 0.89 -3.12
CA SER A 129 -14.32 0.38 -1.81
C SER A 129 -14.85 -1.06 -1.85
N ILE A 130 -15.22 -1.56 -3.04
CA ILE A 130 -15.71 -2.93 -3.23
C ILE A 130 -14.59 -3.97 -3.29
N LEU A 131 -13.34 -3.52 -3.45
CA LEU A 131 -12.19 -4.40 -3.65
C LEU A 131 -11.68 -4.97 -2.32
N THR A 132 -11.43 -6.28 -2.29
CA THR A 132 -10.74 -6.94 -1.18
C THR A 132 -9.22 -6.82 -1.28
N ILE A 133 -8.70 -6.77 -2.52
CA ILE A 133 -7.27 -6.73 -2.82
C ILE A 133 -7.05 -5.66 -3.90
N SER A 134 -5.96 -4.90 -3.78
CA SER A 134 -5.56 -3.90 -4.77
C SER A 134 -5.27 -4.57 -6.14
N PRO A 135 -5.95 -4.19 -7.23
CA PRO A 135 -5.69 -4.74 -8.54
C PRO A 135 -4.40 -4.17 -9.13
N GLY A 136 -3.42 -5.04 -9.39
CA GLY A 136 -2.14 -4.66 -9.99
C GLY A 136 -1.32 -3.65 -9.17
N THR A 137 -0.37 -2.97 -9.81
CA THR A 137 0.46 -1.95 -9.15
C THR A 137 -0.32 -0.65 -8.93
N ASN A 138 -0.98 -0.12 -9.98
CA ASN A 138 -1.80 1.09 -9.91
C ASN A 138 -3.27 0.74 -10.22
N PRO A 139 -4.22 0.98 -9.30
CA PRO A 139 -5.60 0.50 -9.45
C PRO A 139 -6.47 1.36 -10.37
N GLN A 140 -6.01 2.55 -10.77
CA GLN A 140 -6.83 3.54 -11.50
C GLN A 140 -7.49 2.96 -12.76
N ALA A 141 -6.72 2.29 -13.62
CA ALA A 141 -7.27 1.72 -14.86
C ALA A 141 -8.37 0.70 -14.59
N THR A 142 -8.18 -0.13 -13.56
CA THR A 142 -9.17 -1.13 -13.14
C THR A 142 -10.45 -0.48 -12.62
N VAL A 143 -10.34 0.58 -11.80
CA VAL A 143 -11.50 1.30 -11.27
C VAL A 143 -12.27 2.04 -12.37
N LEU A 144 -11.56 2.65 -13.33
CA LEU A 144 -12.18 3.29 -14.49
C LEU A 144 -12.97 2.28 -15.34
N MET A 145 -12.36 1.12 -15.61
CA MET A 145 -13.00 0.04 -16.36
C MET A 145 -14.23 -0.52 -15.62
N LEU A 146 -14.13 -0.69 -14.30
CA LEU A 146 -15.22 -1.16 -13.45
C LEU A 146 -16.47 -0.29 -13.61
N GLY A 147 -16.31 1.03 -13.54
CA GLY A 147 -17.42 1.98 -13.73
C GLY A 147 -18.14 1.77 -15.07
N ARG A 148 -17.40 1.67 -16.17
CA ARG A 148 -17.97 1.41 -17.49
C ARG A 148 -18.63 0.04 -17.58
N SER A 149 -17.99 -1.01 -17.06
CA SER A 149 -18.50 -2.39 -17.17
C SER A 149 -19.85 -2.57 -16.47
N ILE A 150 -20.08 -1.87 -15.37
CA ILE A 150 -21.35 -1.94 -14.63
C ILE A 150 -22.40 -1.04 -15.26
N GLY A 151 -22.01 0.15 -15.77
CA GLY A 151 -22.94 1.08 -16.42
C GLY A 151 -23.53 0.57 -17.75
N LEU A 152 -22.94 -0.48 -18.35
CA LEU A 152 -23.46 -1.13 -19.56
C LEU A 152 -24.42 -2.29 -19.26
N ARG A 153 -24.67 -2.63 -17.99
CA ARG A 153 -25.60 -3.67 -17.56
C ARG A 153 -26.90 -3.06 -17.04
#